data_AF-A0A962J3A8-F1
#
_entry.id   AF-A0A962J3A8-F1
#
_cell.length_a   1.000
_cell.length_b   1.000
_cell.length_c   1.000
_cell.angle_alpha   90.00
_cell.angle_beta   90.00
_cell.angle_gamma   90.00
#
_symmetry.space_group_name_H-M   'P 1'
#
loop_
_entity.id
_entity.type
_entity.pdbx_description
1 polymer ?
#
loop_
_entity_poly.entity_id
_entity_poly.type
_entity_poly.pdbx_seq_one_letter_code
_entity_poly.pdbx_strand_id
1 'polypeptide(L)'
;MPYLLLFIGVILGLYALYRFFLNAELRQIKALFLSAILAVVCVALFYMAVTGRLVAALGILVAASPVLLSLLRLWMGEDEHAAPADGAKEIQTRAEALEILGLKDGASEEEIKAAYKKLMQKIHPDHEGSQWMAAKLNQARDLLLKE
;
A
#
# COMPACT_ATOMS: atom_id res chain seq x y z
N MET A 1 24.61 -13.93 39.18
CA MET A 1 24.26 -14.80 38.03
C MET A 1 22.97 -14.43 37.27
N PRO A 2 21.86 -13.93 37.87
CA PRO A 2 20.65 -13.63 37.08
C PRO A 2 20.80 -12.41 36.16
N TYR A 3 21.62 -11.42 36.53
CA TYR A 3 21.84 -10.20 35.75
C TYR A 3 22.59 -10.44 34.42
N LEU A 4 23.40 -11.50 34.34
CA LEU A 4 24.13 -11.85 33.11
C LEU A 4 23.19 -12.34 32.01
N LEU A 5 22.19 -13.16 32.37
CA LEU A 5 21.16 -13.62 31.43
C LEU A 5 20.27 -12.47 30.97
N LEU A 6 19.92 -11.54 31.88
CA LEU A 6 19.18 -10.34 31.54
C LEU A 6 19.96 -9.45 30.56
N PHE A 7 21.26 -9.26 30.82
CA PHE A 7 22.14 -8.45 29.97
C PHE A 7 22.30 -9.05 28.56
N ILE A 8 22.48 -10.38 28.47
CA ILE A 8 22.56 -11.09 27.17
C ILE A 8 21.22 -11.00 26.43
N GLY A 9 20.09 -11.14 27.13
CA GLY A 9 18.76 -10.99 26.53
C GLY A 9 18.50 -9.59 25.98
N VAL A 10 18.93 -8.55 26.69
CA VAL A 10 18.84 -7.15 26.23
C VAL A 10 19.71 -6.93 24.99
N ILE A 11 20.95 -7.44 24.98
CA ILE A 11 21.84 -7.31 23.82
C ILE A 11 21.26 -8.04 22.60
N LEU A 12 20.74 -9.25 22.76
CA LEU A 12 20.10 -9.99 21.68
C LEU A 12 18.83 -9.30 21.17
N GLY A 13 18.02 -8.75 22.07
CA GLY A 13 16.84 -7.96 21.72
C GLY A 13 17.19 -6.70 20.94
N LEU A 14 18.21 -5.96 21.38
CA LEU A 14 18.71 -4.77 20.68
C LEU A 14 19.31 -5.13 19.32
N TYR A 15 20.03 -6.24 19.21
CA TYR A 15 20.57 -6.71 17.93
C TYR A 15 19.48 -7.15 16.96
N ALA A 16 18.44 -7.85 17.44
CA ALA A 16 17.29 -8.21 16.63
C ALA A 16 16.52 -6.98 16.15
N LEU A 17 16.34 -5.98 17.03
CA LEU A 17 15.71 -4.70 16.71
C LEU A 17 16.53 -3.91 15.68
N TYR A 18 17.85 -3.85 15.85
CA TYR A 18 18.78 -3.22 14.92
C TYR A 18 18.73 -3.89 13.54
N ARG A 19 18.79 -5.23 13.50
CA ARG A 19 18.72 -6.00 12.25
C ARG A 19 17.36 -5.86 11.56
N PHE A 20 16.28 -5.83 12.34
CA PHE A 20 14.94 -5.57 11.84
C PHE A 20 14.87 -4.18 11.19
N PHE A 21 15.39 -3.13 11.84
CA PHE A 21 15.36 -1.76 11.33
C PHE A 21 16.23 -1.54 10.09
N LEU A 22 17.37 -2.23 9.98
CA LEU A 22 18.25 -2.14 8.80
C LEU A 22 17.71 -2.89 7.58
N ASN A 23 16.94 -3.96 7.78
CA ASN A 23 16.34 -4.74 6.69
C ASN A 23 14.88 -4.34 6.39
N ALA A 24 14.28 -3.46 7.17
CA ALA A 24 12.88 -3.08 6.99
C ALA A 24 12.71 -2.18 5.77
N GLU A 25 12.03 -2.71 4.76
CA GLU A 25 11.46 -1.94 3.66
C GLU A 25 10.49 -0.88 4.23
N LEU A 26 10.48 0.36 3.71
CA LEU A 26 9.62 1.46 4.19
C LEU A 26 8.13 1.08 4.31
N ARG A 27 7.69 0.05 3.58
CA ARG A 27 6.34 -0.54 3.61
C ARG A 27 6.06 -1.35 4.89
N GLN A 28 7.04 -2.13 5.35
CA GLN A 28 6.91 -2.91 6.60
C GLN A 28 6.94 -2.02 7.83
N ILE A 29 7.69 -0.91 7.80
CA ILE A 29 7.72 0.08 8.89
C ILE A 29 6.34 0.72 9.06
N LYS A 30 5.70 1.13 7.95
CA LYS A 30 4.35 1.69 7.98
C LYS A 30 3.31 0.70 8.53
N ALA A 31 3.36 -0.56 8.08
CA ALA A 31 2.43 -1.60 8.54
C ALA A 31 2.62 -1.97 10.03
N LEU A 32 3.87 -2.03 10.50
CA LEU A 32 4.17 -2.34 11.90
C LEU A 32 3.83 -1.17 12.83
N PHE A 33 4.05 0.07 12.37
CA PHE A 33 3.63 1.27 13.11
C PHE A 33 2.10 1.34 13.23
N LEU A 34 1.38 1.02 12.15
CA LEU A 34 -0.08 0.98 12.13
C LEU A 34 -0.65 -0.10 13.06
N SER A 35 -0.11 -1.32 13.00
CA SER A 35 -0.54 -2.42 13.87
C SER A 35 -0.20 -2.16 15.34
N ALA A 36 0.91 -1.49 15.62
CA ALA A 36 1.27 -1.05 16.98
C ALA A 36 0.28 -0.01 17.53
N ILE A 37 -0.08 1.01 16.74
CA ILE A 37 -1.10 2.01 17.14
C ILE A 37 -2.43 1.32 17.41
N LEU A 38 -2.87 0.43 16.52
CA LEU A 38 -4.11 -0.31 16.68
C LEU A 38 -4.09 -1.17 17.95
N ALA A 39 -2.99 -1.87 18.23
CA ALA A 39 -2.83 -2.66 19.44
C ALA A 39 -2.93 -1.80 20.71
N VAL A 40 -2.30 -0.61 20.71
CA VAL A 40 -2.40 0.34 21.83
C VAL A 40 -3.84 0.83 22.02
N VAL A 41 -4.53 1.18 20.94
CA VAL A 41 -5.94 1.60 20.98
C VAL A 41 -6.82 0.46 21.51
N CYS A 42 -6.63 -0.77 21.05
CA CYS A 42 -7.35 -1.95 21.55
C CYS A 42 -7.13 -2.17 23.05
N VAL A 43 -5.89 -2.07 23.53
CA VAL A 43 -5.57 -2.20 24.95
C VAL A 43 -6.21 -1.08 25.77
N ALA A 44 -6.20 0.16 25.27
CA ALA A 44 -6.82 1.31 25.94
C ALA A 44 -8.35 1.16 26.01
N LEU A 45 -8.99 0.70 24.93
CA LEU A 45 -10.43 0.44 24.89
C LEU A 45 -10.81 -0.73 25.81
N PHE A 46 -10.02 -1.80 25.84
CA PHE A 46 -10.21 -2.93 26.75
C PHE A 46 -10.11 -2.49 28.21
N TYR A 47 -9.09 -1.70 28.55
CA TYR A 47 -8.94 -1.12 29.89
C TYR A 47 -10.13 -0.24 30.27
N MET A 48 -10.66 0.56 29.34
CA MET A 48 -11.84 1.37 29.58
C MET A 48 -13.14 0.58 29.70
N ALA A 49 -13.26 -0.55 29.01
CA ALA A 49 -14.38 -1.47 29.16
C ALA A 49 -14.37 -2.12 30.55
N VAL A 50 -13.20 -2.59 31.02
CA VAL A 50 -13.04 -3.22 32.35
C VAL A 50 -13.31 -2.24 33.50
N THR A 51 -13.00 -0.96 33.32
CA THR A 51 -13.25 0.09 34.34
C THR A 51 -14.69 0.64 34.32
N GLY A 52 -15.58 0.06 33.50
CA GLY A 52 -16.99 0.46 33.44
C GLY A 52 -17.26 1.76 32.70
N ARG A 53 -16.28 2.30 31.96
CA ARG A 53 -16.37 3.59 31.25
C ARG A 53 -16.67 3.40 29.77
N LEU A 54 -17.65 2.53 29.46
CA LEU A 54 -18.03 2.17 28.09
C LEU A 54 -18.49 3.38 27.25
N VAL A 55 -19.17 4.35 27.86
CA VAL A 55 -19.62 5.57 27.17
C VAL A 55 -18.43 6.42 26.72
N ALA A 56 -17.39 6.53 27.55
CA ALA A 56 -16.17 7.23 27.16
C ALA A 56 -15.42 6.46 26.05
N ALA A 57 -15.51 5.12 26.01
CA ALA A 57 -14.84 4.29 25.00
C ALA A 57 -15.45 4.50 23.62
N LEU A 58 -16.79 4.57 23.57
CA LEU A 58 -17.54 4.96 22.38
C LEU A 58 -17.19 6.39 21.93
N GLY A 59 -17.06 7.33 22.87
CA GLY A 59 -16.65 8.70 22.56
C GLY A 59 -15.27 8.77 21.90
N ILE A 60 -14.29 8.01 22.42
CA ILE A 60 -12.94 7.94 21.84
C ILE A 60 -12.96 7.28 20.46
N LEU A 61 -13.74 6.22 20.26
CA LEU A 61 -13.88 5.57 18.95
C LEU A 61 -14.44 6.52 17.89
N VAL A 62 -15.48 7.28 18.23
CA VAL A 62 -16.06 8.28 17.32
C VAL A 62 -15.07 9.42 17.06
N ALA A 63 -14.38 9.92 18.08
CA ALA A 63 -13.38 10.98 17.93
C ALA A 63 -12.14 10.52 17.13
N ALA A 64 -11.75 9.25 17.25
CA ALA A 64 -10.65 8.65 16.49
C ALA A 64 -11.06 8.24 15.07
N SER A 65 -12.35 8.15 14.76
CA SER A 65 -12.86 7.71 13.45
C SER A 65 -12.28 8.46 12.24
N PRO A 66 -12.12 9.80 12.21
CA PRO A 66 -11.52 10.46 11.04
C PRO A 66 -10.05 10.10 10.84
N VAL A 67 -9.31 9.90 11.93
CA VAL A 67 -7.90 9.49 11.87
C VAL A 67 -7.82 8.02 11.46
N LEU A 68 -8.63 7.15 12.05
CA LEU A 68 -8.70 5.73 11.74
C LEU A 68 -9.08 5.50 10.27
N LEU A 69 -10.07 6.23 9.75
CA LEU A 69 -10.47 6.18 8.34
C LEU A 69 -9.37 6.74 7.43
N SER A 70 -8.72 7.85 7.80
CA SER A 70 -7.58 8.39 7.04
C SER A 70 -6.43 7.38 6.96
N LEU A 71 -6.16 6.68 8.06
CA LEU A 71 -5.11 5.68 8.18
C LEU A 71 -5.46 4.39 7.42
N LEU A 72 -6.73 3.98 7.46
CA LEU A 72 -7.27 2.89 6.62
C LEU A 72 -7.21 3.23 5.13
N ARG A 73 -7.51 4.48 4.74
CA ARG A 73 -7.39 4.95 3.36
C ARG A 73 -5.94 4.98 2.89
N LEU A 74 -5.00 5.34 3.77
CA LEU A 74 -3.58 5.27 3.47
C LEU A 74 -3.11 3.82 3.28
N TRP A 75 -3.72 2.86 3.98
CA TRP A 75 -3.42 1.44 3.84
C TRP A 75 -4.11 0.78 2.63
N MET A 76 -5.34 1.21 2.32
CA MET A 76 -6.08 0.81 1.10
C MET A 76 -5.62 1.58 -0.16
N GLY A 77 -4.79 2.61 0.01
CA GLY A 77 -4.32 3.47 -1.07
C GLY A 77 -3.14 2.93 -1.89
N GLU A 78 -2.76 1.66 -1.70
CA GLU A 78 -1.75 0.98 -2.54
C GLU A 78 -2.36 0.14 -3.67
N ASP A 79 -3.69 0.12 -3.83
CA ASP A 79 -4.33 -0.35 -5.05
C ASP A 79 -4.97 0.84 -5.76
N GLU A 80 -4.24 1.42 -6.72
CA GLU A 80 -4.75 2.35 -7.73
C GLU A 80 -6.00 1.77 -8.41
N HIS A 81 -7.17 1.99 -7.82
CA HIS A 81 -8.37 2.13 -8.61
C HIS A 81 -8.31 3.56 -9.14
N ALA A 82 -7.55 3.72 -10.22
CA ALA A 82 -7.69 4.87 -11.10
C ALA A 82 -9.19 5.01 -11.37
N ALA A 83 -9.81 6.02 -10.75
CA ALA A 83 -11.14 6.42 -11.15
C ALA A 83 -11.05 6.66 -12.66
N PRO A 84 -11.97 6.11 -13.48
CA PRO A 84 -11.95 6.36 -14.90
C PRO A 84 -11.98 7.88 -15.06
N ALA A 85 -10.87 8.44 -15.53
CA ALA A 85 -10.83 9.83 -15.91
C ALA A 85 -11.92 9.98 -16.98
N ASP A 86 -12.90 10.84 -16.71
CA ASP A 86 -14.16 11.04 -17.42
C ASP A 86 -13.99 11.51 -18.90
N GLY A 87 -12.83 11.28 -19.50
CA GLY A 87 -12.48 11.57 -20.89
C GLY A 87 -11.46 10.62 -21.51
N ALA A 88 -10.98 9.59 -20.80
CA ALA A 88 -10.13 8.56 -21.40
C ALA A 88 -11.01 7.55 -22.12
N LYS A 89 -11.09 7.68 -23.46
CA LYS A 89 -11.75 6.70 -24.34
C LYS A 89 -11.29 5.29 -23.96
N GLU A 90 -12.25 4.44 -23.59
CA GLU A 90 -12.00 3.07 -23.16
C GLU A 90 -11.31 2.29 -24.29
N ILE A 91 -10.17 1.65 -24.01
CA ILE A 91 -9.46 0.83 -24.99
C ILE A 91 -10.28 -0.43 -25.23
N GLN A 92 -10.85 -0.57 -26.43
CA GLN A 92 -11.75 -1.69 -26.74
C GLN A 92 -11.10 -2.78 -27.59
N THR A 93 -9.94 -2.50 -28.20
CA THR A 93 -9.31 -3.44 -29.14
C THR A 93 -7.89 -3.80 -28.75
N ARG A 94 -7.53 -5.05 -29.02
CA ARG A 94 -6.17 -5.58 -28.83
C ARG A 94 -5.12 -4.79 -29.60
N ALA A 95 -5.45 -4.38 -30.83
CA ALA A 95 -4.57 -3.57 -31.67
C ALA A 95 -4.26 -2.20 -31.04
N GLU A 96 -5.27 -1.52 -30.49
CA GLU A 96 -5.10 -0.24 -29.79
C GLU A 96 -4.27 -0.40 -28.51
N ALA A 97 -4.48 -1.49 -27.76
CA ALA A 97 -3.67 -1.80 -26.58
C ALA A 97 -2.19 -2.04 -26.92
N LEU A 98 -1.90 -2.77 -28.01
CA LEU A 98 -0.54 -2.99 -28.50
C LEU A 98 0.12 -1.69 -28.97
N GLU A 99 -0.62 -0.83 -29.66
CA GLU A 99 -0.13 0.48 -30.12
C GLU A 99 0.27 1.37 -28.94
N ILE A 100 -0.56 1.40 -27.88
CA ILE A 100 -0.29 2.16 -26.65
C ILE A 100 0.99 1.67 -25.94
N LEU A 101 1.24 0.35 -25.94
CA LEU A 101 2.47 -0.22 -25.39
C LEU A 101 3.67 -0.15 -26.36
N GLY A 102 3.46 0.27 -27.61
CA GLY A 102 4.49 0.30 -28.64
C GLY A 102 4.94 -1.09 -29.11
N LEU A 103 4.04 -2.07 -29.05
CA LEU A 103 4.29 -3.46 -29.41
C LEU A 103 3.65 -3.82 -30.75
N LYS A 104 4.18 -4.86 -31.40
CA LYS A 104 3.62 -5.41 -32.64
C LYS A 104 2.62 -6.52 -32.34
N ASP A 105 1.80 -6.84 -33.32
CA ASP A 105 0.91 -7.99 -33.24
C ASP A 105 1.71 -9.29 -33.05
N GLY A 106 1.23 -10.17 -32.17
CA GLY A 106 1.93 -11.38 -31.75
C GLY A 106 2.97 -11.22 -30.64
N ALA A 107 3.05 -10.05 -29.98
CA ALA A 107 3.91 -9.89 -28.80
C ALA A 107 3.57 -10.89 -27.70
N SER A 108 4.60 -11.48 -27.10
CA SER A 108 4.48 -12.40 -25.97
C SER A 108 4.06 -11.68 -24.69
N GLU A 109 3.49 -12.41 -23.73
CA GLU A 109 3.17 -11.85 -22.41
C GLU A 109 4.37 -11.21 -21.71
N GLU A 110 5.57 -11.78 -21.88
CA GLU A 110 6.79 -11.25 -21.29
C GLU A 110 7.15 -9.88 -21.88
N GLU A 111 6.99 -9.72 -23.19
CA GLU A 111 7.20 -8.44 -23.89
C GLU A 111 6.16 -7.39 -23.47
N ILE A 112 4.90 -7.80 -23.30
CA ILE A 112 3.81 -6.94 -22.79
C ILE A 112 4.15 -6.41 -21.39
N LYS A 113 4.54 -7.31 -20.47
CA LYS A 113 4.92 -6.95 -19.10
C LYS A 113 6.17 -6.05 -19.07
N ALA A 114 7.17 -6.35 -19.92
CA ALA A 114 8.39 -5.56 -20.01
C ALA A 114 8.15 -4.15 -20.56
N ALA A 115 7.37 -4.02 -21.63
CA ALA A 115 7.00 -2.74 -22.23
C ALA A 115 6.20 -1.88 -21.25
N TYR A 116 5.19 -2.48 -20.60
CA TYR A 116 4.40 -1.83 -19.55
C TYR A 116 5.28 -1.28 -18.43
N LYS A 117 6.18 -2.11 -17.87
CA LYS A 117 7.09 -1.69 -16.79
C LYS A 117 7.99 -0.53 -17.21
N LYS A 118 8.52 -0.57 -18.44
CA LYS A 118 9.38 0.49 -18.99
C LYS A 118 8.63 1.80 -19.18
N LEU A 119 7.36 1.74 -19.59
CA LEU A 119 6.51 2.93 -19.77
C LEU A 119 6.08 3.51 -18.43
N MET A 120 5.66 2.67 -17.48
CA MET A 120 5.27 3.10 -16.14
C MET A 120 6.43 3.78 -15.39
N GLN A 121 7.67 3.30 -15.55
CA GLN A 121 8.86 3.93 -14.96
C GLN A 121 9.14 5.35 -15.49
N LYS A 122 8.62 5.70 -16.67
CA LYS A 122 8.79 7.04 -17.26
C LYS A 122 7.71 8.02 -16.82
N ILE A 123 6.67 7.54 -16.12
CA ILE A 123 5.60 8.38 -15.61
C ILE A 123 6.08 9.02 -14.31
N HIS A 124 6.24 10.34 -14.33
CA HIS A 124 6.56 11.12 -13.14
C HIS A 124 5.28 11.56 -12.44
N PRO A 125 5.10 11.27 -11.14
CA PRO A 125 3.88 11.60 -10.40
C PRO A 125 3.67 13.12 -10.21
N ASP A 126 4.69 13.93 -10.48
CA ASP A 126 4.66 15.38 -10.32
C ASP A 126 3.91 16.11 -11.44
N HIS A 127 3.45 15.40 -12.48
CA HIS A 127 2.67 15.99 -13.56
C HIS A 127 1.20 15.59 -13.46
N GLU A 128 0.29 16.55 -13.55
CA GLU A 128 -1.17 16.30 -13.60
C GLU A 128 -1.56 15.33 -14.74
N GLY A 129 -0.72 15.22 -15.78
CA GLY A 129 -0.86 14.28 -16.89
C GLY A 129 -0.45 12.82 -16.61
N SER A 130 0.11 12.52 -15.44
CA SER A 130 0.65 11.19 -15.12
C SER A 130 -0.44 10.16 -14.84
N GLN A 131 -1.49 10.59 -14.14
CA GLN A 131 -2.61 9.75 -13.72
C GLN A 131 -3.38 9.17 -14.91
N TRP A 132 -3.73 10.01 -15.90
CA TRP A 132 -4.46 9.53 -17.08
C TRP A 132 -3.62 8.59 -17.94
N MET A 133 -2.32 8.85 -18.05
CA MET A 133 -1.41 8.02 -18.82
C MET A 133 -1.19 6.66 -18.14
N ALA A 134 -1.03 6.66 -16.81
CA ALA A 134 -0.90 5.45 -16.01
C ALA A 134 -2.16 4.57 -16.12
N ALA A 135 -3.35 5.18 -16.01
CA ALA A 135 -4.62 4.50 -16.21
C ALA A 135 -4.72 3.86 -17.61
N LYS A 136 -4.32 4.60 -18.65
CA LYS A 136 -4.32 4.10 -20.03
C LYS A 136 -3.36 2.93 -20.24
N LEU A 137 -2.16 2.97 -19.64
CA LEU A 137 -1.21 1.86 -19.68
C LEU A 137 -1.71 0.62 -18.93
N ASN A 138 -2.34 0.82 -17.76
CA ASN A 138 -2.93 -0.26 -16.97
C ASN A 138 -4.03 -0.96 -17.76
N GLN A 139 -4.94 -0.19 -18.38
CA GLN A 139 -6.01 -0.73 -19.21
C GLN A 139 -5.48 -1.51 -20.43
N ALA A 140 -4.44 -1.00 -21.10
CA ALA A 140 -3.82 -1.69 -22.24
C ALA A 140 -3.21 -3.04 -21.82
N ARG A 141 -2.48 -3.06 -20.71
CA ARG A 141 -1.90 -4.30 -20.14
C ARG A 141 -3.01 -5.29 -19.77
N ASP A 142 -4.03 -4.84 -19.08
CA ASP A 142 -5.10 -5.71 -18.58
C ASP A 142 -5.91 -6.31 -19.72
N LEU A 143 -6.16 -5.57 -20.80
CA LEU A 143 -6.81 -6.11 -22.00
C LEU A 143 -5.96 -7.20 -22.65
N LEU A 144 -4.64 -7.01 -22.75
CA LEU A 144 -3.73 -7.95 -23.41
C LEU A 144 -3.38 -9.20 -22.61
N LEU A 145 -3.53 -9.15 -21.27
CA LEU A 145 -3.24 -10.28 -20.37
C LEU A 145 -4.50 -11.03 -19.90
N LYS A 146 -5.70 -10.56 -20.25
CA LYS A 146 -6.97 -11.18 -19.88
C LYS A 146 -7.48 -12.17 -20.94
N GLU A 147 -6.84 -12.21 -22.10
CA GLU A 147 -6.94 -13.28 -23.11
C GLU A 147 -5.96 -14.41 -22.79
#